data_AF-A0A7V1HYN7-F1
#
_entry.id   AF-A0A7V1HYN7-F1
#
_cell.length_a   1.000
_cell.length_b   1.000
_cell.length_c   1.000
_cell.angle_alpha   90.00
_cell.angle_beta   90.00
_cell.angle_gamma   90.00
#
_symmetry.space_group_name_H-M   'P 1'
#
loop_
_entity.id
_entity.type
_entity.pdbx_description
1 polymer ?
#
loop_
_entity_poly.entity_id
_entity_poly.type
_entity_poly.pdbx_seq_one_letter_code
_entity_poly.pdbx_strand_id
1 'polypeptide(L)' 'MMDTGKPVAFGVITVETIEQGIERAGAKSGNKGWDAALAAIEMINLGKQL' A
#
# COMPACT_ATOMS: atom_id res chain seq x y z
N MET A 1 3.57 8.73 9.76
CA MET A 1 2.25 9.15 10.30
C MET A 1 2.41 9.99 11.55
N MET A 2 3.06 9.50 12.61
CA MET A 2 3.04 10.13 13.93
C MET A 2 3.56 11.57 13.99
N ASP A 3 4.58 11.93 13.20
CA ASP A 3 5.16 13.29 13.26
C ASP A 3 4.52 14.28 12.28
N THR A 4 3.96 13.79 11.17
CA THR A 4 3.46 14.65 10.08
C THR A 4 1.94 14.73 10.00
N GLY A 5 1.23 13.85 10.70
CA GLY A 5 -0.22 13.68 10.56
C GLY A 5 -0.67 13.20 9.18
N LYS A 6 0.25 13.00 8.23
CA LYS A 6 -0.07 12.57 6.86
C LYS A 6 -0.22 11.05 6.81
N PRO A 7 -1.26 10.52 6.12
CA PRO A 7 -1.39 9.10 5.87
C PRO A 7 -0.18 8.53 5.13
N VAL A 8 0.29 7.37 5.57
CA VAL A 8 1.38 6.63 4.92
C VAL A 8 0.91 5.19 4.78
N ALA A 9 0.81 4.70 3.54
CA ALA A 9 0.48 3.31 3.26
C ALA A 9 1.75 2.48 3.05
N PHE A 10 1.77 1.26 3.61
CA PHE A 10 2.93 0.37 3.52
C PHE A 10 2.84 -0.54 2.29
N GLY A 11 3.24 -0.01 1.15
CA GLY A 11 3.29 -0.70 -0.14
C GLY A 11 4.60 -1.42 -0.43
N VAL A 12 5.37 -1.83 0.59
CA VAL A 12 6.67 -2.49 0.43
C VAL A 12 6.46 -4.01 0.32
N ILE A 13 7.04 -4.62 -0.71
CA ILE A 13 7.07 -6.07 -0.88
C ILE A 13 8.34 -6.61 -0.19
N THR A 14 8.15 -7.45 0.81
CA THR A 14 9.22 -8.17 1.52
C THR A 14 9.06 -9.66 1.25
N VAL A 15 10.06 -10.26 0.60
CA VAL A 15 10.02 -11.63 0.06
C VAL A 15 11.42 -12.24 0.05
N GLU A 16 11.47 -13.57 0.00
CA GLU A 16 12.72 -14.33 -0.05
C GLU A 16 13.19 -14.59 -1.49
N THR A 17 12.27 -14.55 -2.48
CA THR A 17 12.58 -14.79 -3.89
C THR A 17 11.96 -13.76 -4.83
N ILE A 18 12.51 -13.68 -6.05
CA ILE A 18 12.03 -12.77 -7.11
C ILE A 18 10.61 -13.15 -7.53
N GLU A 19 10.32 -14.44 -7.68
CA GLU A 19 9.01 -14.96 -8.10
C GLU A 19 7.91 -14.53 -7.15
N GLN A 20 8.14 -14.65 -5.83
CA GLN A 20 7.20 -14.18 -4.81
C GLN A 20 6.98 -12.66 -4.88
N GLY A 21 8.02 -11.91 -5.27
CA GLY A 21 7.94 -10.48 -5.50
C GLY A 21 7.05 -10.14 -6.68
N ILE A 22 7.25 -10.82 -7.81
CA ILE A 22 6.45 -10.67 -9.03
C ILE A 22 4.98 -11.02 -8.78
N GLU A 23 4.71 -12.08 -8.03
CA GLU A 23 3.33 -12.49 -7.68
C GLU A 23 2.55 -11.39 -6.95
N ARG A 24 3.22 -10.58 -6.12
CA ARG A 24 2.63 -9.45 -5.38
C ARG A 24 2.72 -8.10 -6.09
N ALA A 25 3.44 -8.01 -7.21
CA ALA A 25 3.62 -6.79 -8.00
C ALA A 25 2.63 -6.65 -9.17
N GLY A 26 1.54 -7.43 -9.17
CA GLY A 26 0.50 -7.37 -10.20
C GLY A 26 0.37 -8.60 -11.09
N ALA A 27 0.99 -9.72 -10.73
CA ALA A 27 0.68 -11.01 -11.33
C ALA A 27 -0.52 -11.66 -10.61
N LYS A 28 -0.39 -12.90 -10.11
CA LYS A 28 -1.54 -13.68 -9.62
C LYS A 28 -2.08 -13.23 -8.26
N SER A 29 -1.22 -12.76 -7.36
CA SER A 29 -1.57 -12.47 -5.96
C SER A 29 -1.93 -11.00 -5.74
N GLY A 30 -2.36 -10.31 -6.78
CA GLY A 30 -2.72 -8.89 -6.73
C GLY A 30 -1.52 -7.96 -6.89
N ASN A 31 -1.76 -6.66 -6.64
CA ASN A 31 -0.77 -5.61 -6.79
C ASN A 31 -0.67 -4.81 -5.49
N LYS A 32 0.38 -5.06 -4.71
CA LYS A 32 0.59 -4.42 -3.41
C LYS A 32 0.69 -2.89 -3.50
N GLY A 33 1.22 -2.37 -4.61
CA GLY A 33 1.31 -0.93 -4.86
C GLY A 33 -0.07 -0.30 -5.10
N TRP A 34 -0.92 -0.98 -5.86
CA TRP A 34 -2.31 -0.57 -6.07
C TRP A 34 -3.10 -0.54 -4.75
N ASP A 35 -3.01 -1.62 -3.97
CA ASP A 35 -3.71 -1.72 -2.69
C ASP A 35 -3.23 -0.63 -1.70
N ALA A 36 -1.92 -0.37 -1.66
CA ALA A 36 -1.35 0.68 -0.83
C ALA A 36 -1.81 2.08 -1.29
N ALA A 37 -1.90 2.33 -2.59
CA ALA A 37 -2.40 3.59 -3.12
C ALA A 37 -3.88 3.81 -2.76
N LEU A 38 -4.72 2.78 -2.94
CA LEU A 38 -6.13 2.83 -2.56
C LEU A 38 -6.30 3.10 -1.06
N ALA A 39 -5.57 2.36 -0.21
CA ALA A 39 -5.61 2.57 1.23
C ALA A 39 -5.18 4.00 1.64
N ALA A 40 -4.16 4.56 0.98
CA ALA A 40 -3.76 5.94 1.23
C ALA A 40 -4.85 6.95 0.85
N ILE A 41 -5.52 6.75 -0.28
CA ILE A 41 -6.63 7.60 -0.75
C ILE A 41 -7.82 7.53 0.22
N GLU A 42 -8.18 6.33 0.66
CA GLU A 42 -9.25 6.13 1.64
C GLU A 42 -8.96 6.85 2.96
N MET A 43 -7.72 6.75 3.46
CA MET A 43 -7.29 7.45 4.67
C MET A 43 -7.31 8.97 4.51
N ILE A 44 -6.97 9.49 3.33
CA ILE A 44 -7.09 10.93 3.02
C ILE A 44 -8.57 11.36 3.06
N ASN A 45 -9.46 10.57 2.49
CA ASN A 45 -10.89 10.89 2.46
C ASN A 45 -11.51 10.81 3.86
N LEU A 46 -11.16 9.80 4.66
CA LEU A 46 -11.59 9.69 6.05
C LEU A 46 -11.14 10.90 6.87
N GLY A 47 -9.89 11.34 6.70
CA GLY A 47 -9.37 12.54 7.36
C GLY A 47 -10.06 13.85 6.96
N LYS A 48 -10.76 13.90 5.82
CA LYS A 48 -11.60 15.06 5.43
C LYS A 48 -13.01 15.03 6.03
N GLN A 49 -13.45 13.87 6.53
CA GLN A 49 -14.79 13.66 7.08
C GLN A 49 -14.84 13.82 8.61
N LEU A 50 -13.68 13.94 9.26
CA LEU A 50 -13.49 14.21 10.68
C LEU A 50 -13.14 15.68 10.91
#